data_AF-A0A383V7W1-F1
#
_entry.id   AF-A0A383V7W1-F1
#
_cell.length_a   1.000
_cell.length_b   1.000
_cell.length_c   1.000
_cell.angle_alpha   90.00
_cell.angle_beta   90.00
_cell.angle_gamma   90.00
#
_symmetry.space_group_name_H-M   'P 1'
#
loop_
_entity.id
_entity.type
_entity.pdbx_description
1 polymer ?
#
loop_
_entity_poly.entity_id
_entity_poly.type
_entity_poly.pdbx_seq_one_letter_code
_entity_poly.pdbx_strand_id
1 'polypeptide(L)'
;MAWLGWVGGCGALLLFYVMTLWCMWMLADVYEVKGRRHSRYKDAVASILGPRAAVVLSVLQHATMLLVTLGYHIAGAESLAYIAGQACQMMGKPQDSCMDTYWVMAVIFGAMQMLTSQLPNLEAAWWTSLIGAAMSFGYSAVAIALGASQASQHQGSVAGHPGSPSEKAFGIFNALGALGASYSCAIVLIEIEDTLREPPKASVSMKKAVNLGISITFVVYSAVSVLGYMALGDSVPGNILLGFRGSPGWVTLLGNLMVLIHMVSAYQVLAQPLFASIEDILLRCCPSLANVREWLVRAVYRCLYVAVIGVLAVALPFFSSIVGLIGAISYWPTAVLFPMLMYRAMHQPRGAVLWLMHATNGLMGAVALMAVVGAVLSIAEGAAGMKPFQGSGNVHG
;
A
#
# COMPACT_ATOMS: atom_id res chain seq x y z
N MET A 1 -5.47 -14.71 -0.58
CA MET A 1 -5.96 -16.05 -0.98
C MET A 1 -6.96 -16.61 0.01
N ALA A 2 -6.69 -16.57 1.33
CA ALA A 2 -7.59 -17.06 2.38
C ALA A 2 -9.09 -16.77 2.17
N TRP A 3 -9.47 -15.52 1.85
CA TRP A 3 -10.89 -15.19 1.62
C TRP A 3 -11.50 -15.73 0.31
N LEU A 4 -10.71 -15.81 -0.76
CA LEU A 4 -11.17 -16.19 -2.10
C LEU A 4 -10.99 -17.70 -2.40
N GLY A 5 -10.25 -18.41 -1.56
CA GLY A 5 -9.83 -19.78 -1.80
C GLY A 5 -8.81 -19.91 -2.94
N TRP A 6 -8.53 -21.15 -3.34
CA TRP A 6 -7.52 -21.47 -4.35
C TRP A 6 -7.83 -20.89 -5.72
N VAL A 7 -9.01 -21.18 -6.26
CA VAL A 7 -9.39 -20.80 -7.63
C VAL A 7 -9.56 -19.29 -7.73
N GLY A 8 -10.35 -18.70 -6.83
CA GLY A 8 -10.60 -17.26 -6.80
C GLY A 8 -9.33 -16.47 -6.50
N GLY A 9 -8.50 -16.95 -5.57
CA GLY A 9 -7.24 -16.31 -5.20
C GLY A 9 -6.23 -16.25 -6.35
N CYS A 10 -5.95 -17.39 -7.00
CA CYS A 10 -5.04 -17.43 -8.15
C CYS A 10 -5.59 -16.63 -9.34
N GLY A 11 -6.88 -16.76 -9.63
CA GLY A 11 -7.54 -16.02 -10.71
C GLY A 11 -7.47 -14.50 -10.49
N ALA A 12 -7.70 -14.03 -9.26
CA ALA A 12 -7.61 -12.62 -8.93
C ALA A 12 -6.17 -12.08 -9.01
N LEU A 13 -5.17 -12.83 -8.53
CA LEU A 13 -3.76 -12.45 -8.67
C LEU A 13 -3.38 -12.24 -10.15
N LEU A 14 -3.75 -13.18 -11.03
CA LEU A 14 -3.48 -13.09 -12.46
C LEU A 14 -4.25 -11.93 -13.11
N LEU A 15 -5.53 -11.75 -12.77
CA LEU A 15 -6.36 -10.68 -13.31
C LEU A 15 -5.77 -9.30 -12.99
N PHE A 16 -5.46 -9.03 -11.72
CA PHE A 16 -4.90 -7.74 -11.32
C PHE A 16 -3.52 -7.51 -11.95
N TYR A 17 -2.69 -8.54 -12.10
CA TYR A 17 -1.41 -8.43 -12.81
C TYR A 17 -1.59 -8.00 -14.27
N VAL A 18 -2.43 -8.71 -15.04
CA VAL A 18 -2.64 -8.43 -16.48
C VAL A 18 -3.28 -7.06 -16.67
N MET A 19 -4.29 -6.72 -15.86
CA MET A 19 -4.97 -5.43 -15.94
C MET A 19 -4.01 -4.28 -15.62
N THR A 20 -3.18 -4.43 -14.58
CA THR A 20 -2.20 -3.42 -14.22
C THR A 20 -1.17 -3.21 -15.32
N LEU A 21 -0.58 -4.29 -15.85
CA LEU A 21 0.37 -4.17 -16.97
C LEU A 21 -0.23 -3.40 -18.15
N TRP A 22 -1.46 -3.77 -18.54
CA TRP A 22 -2.12 -3.15 -19.67
C TRP A 22 -2.39 -1.65 -19.45
N CYS A 23 -2.88 -1.28 -18.27
CA CYS A 23 -3.14 0.13 -17.95
C CYS A 23 -1.86 0.95 -17.80
N MET A 24 -0.78 0.36 -17.28
CA MET A 24 0.52 1.05 -17.17
C MET A 24 1.15 1.30 -18.54
N TRP A 25 0.96 0.41 -19.52
CA TRP A 25 1.38 0.68 -20.90
C TRP A 25 0.64 1.88 -21.49
N MET A 26 -0.67 1.97 -21.24
CA MET A 26 -1.47 3.11 -21.66
C MET A 26 -1.01 4.40 -20.97
N LEU A 27 -0.72 4.34 -19.67
CA LEU A 27 -0.26 5.50 -18.91
C LEU A 27 1.11 6.01 -19.41
N ALA A 28 2.04 5.08 -19.71
CA ALA A 28 3.33 5.44 -20.27
C ALA A 28 3.23 6.07 -21.68
N ASP A 29 2.23 5.68 -22.47
CA ASP A 29 2.03 6.28 -23.80
C ASP A 29 1.50 7.73 -23.74
N VAL A 30 0.89 8.14 -22.64
CA VAL A 30 0.28 9.46 -22.48
C VAL A 30 1.12 10.44 -21.66
N TYR A 31 2.37 10.08 -21.37
CA TYR A 31 3.35 10.94 -20.69
C TYR A 31 3.71 12.19 -21.53
N GLU A 32 3.86 12.04 -22.84
CA GLU A 32 4.17 13.14 -23.75
C GLU A 32 2.95 13.50 -24.61
N VAL A 33 2.46 14.74 -24.48
CA VAL A 33 1.29 15.24 -25.21
C VAL A 33 1.72 16.36 -26.15
N LYS A 34 1.55 16.16 -27.46
CA LYS A 34 1.92 17.14 -28.51
C LYS A 34 3.37 17.65 -28.38
N GLY A 35 4.30 16.77 -28.03
CA GLY A 35 5.72 17.09 -27.87
C GLY A 35 6.08 17.75 -26.53
N ARG A 36 5.12 17.90 -25.61
CA ARG A 36 5.35 18.40 -24.25
C ARG A 36 5.29 17.25 -23.24
N ARG A 37 6.36 17.13 -22.46
CA ARG A 37 6.44 16.21 -21.33
C ARG A 37 5.71 16.77 -20.11
N HIS A 38 5.14 15.87 -19.32
CA HIS A 38 4.45 16.21 -18.08
C HIS A 38 5.14 15.55 -16.89
N SER A 39 5.75 16.35 -16.01
CA SER A 39 6.49 15.84 -14.86
C SER A 39 5.64 15.26 -13.72
N ARG A 40 4.32 15.47 -13.76
CA ARG A 40 3.40 14.98 -12.73
C ARG A 40 2.14 14.42 -13.34
N TYR A 41 1.57 13.40 -12.72
CA TYR A 41 0.39 12.73 -13.23
C TYR A 41 -0.82 13.68 -13.36
N LYS A 42 -1.04 14.53 -12.34
CA LYS A 42 -2.08 15.56 -12.38
C LYS A 42 -1.93 16.56 -13.53
N ASP A 43 -0.70 16.87 -13.93
CA ASP A 43 -0.42 17.84 -14.99
C ASP A 43 -0.71 17.23 -16.37
N ALA A 44 -0.41 15.93 -16.55
CA ALA A 44 -0.82 15.17 -17.73
C ALA A 44 -2.35 15.07 -17.83
N VAL A 45 -3.05 14.75 -16.74
CA VAL A 45 -4.53 14.74 -16.71
C VAL A 45 -5.10 16.11 -17.03
N ALA A 46 -4.54 17.19 -16.48
CA ALA A 46 -5.01 18.55 -16.74
C ALA A 46 -4.92 18.92 -18.22
N SER A 47 -3.84 18.50 -18.88
CA SER A 47 -3.58 18.74 -20.30
C SER A 47 -4.53 17.97 -21.22
N ILE A 48 -4.84 16.70 -20.89
CA ILE A 48 -5.60 15.80 -21.77
C ILE A 48 -7.11 15.85 -21.49
N LEU A 49 -7.51 15.82 -20.21
CA LEU A 49 -8.90 15.68 -19.76
C LEU A 49 -9.46 16.96 -19.12
N GLY A 50 -8.59 17.96 -18.87
CA GLY A 50 -8.97 19.26 -18.33
C GLY A 50 -8.79 19.39 -16.81
N PRO A 51 -8.92 20.62 -16.28
CA PRO A 51 -8.53 20.95 -14.90
C PRO A 51 -9.42 20.27 -13.84
N ARG A 52 -10.71 20.06 -14.11
CA ARG A 52 -11.62 19.39 -13.17
C ARG A 52 -11.21 17.94 -12.91
N ALA A 53 -10.84 17.23 -13.98
CA ALA A 53 -10.34 15.86 -13.91
C ALA A 53 -9.04 15.78 -13.10
N ALA A 54 -8.14 16.75 -13.28
CA ALA A 54 -6.88 16.83 -12.54
C ALA A 54 -7.09 17.07 -11.04
N VAL A 55 -8.08 17.88 -10.65
CA VAL A 55 -8.44 18.07 -9.23
C VAL A 55 -8.95 16.76 -8.63
N VAL A 56 -9.83 16.03 -9.33
CA VAL A 56 -10.32 14.73 -8.86
C VAL A 56 -9.17 13.74 -8.68
N LEU A 57 -8.29 13.60 -9.68
CA LEU A 57 -7.11 12.74 -9.57
C LEU A 57 -6.23 13.15 -8.39
N SER A 58 -5.97 14.46 -8.24
CA SER A 58 -5.13 14.97 -7.16
C SER A 58 -5.71 14.62 -5.79
N VAL A 59 -7.01 14.85 -5.56
CA VAL A 59 -7.66 14.48 -4.29
C VAL A 59 -7.50 12.98 -4.00
N LEU A 60 -7.70 12.13 -5.01
CA LEU A 60 -7.53 10.68 -4.87
C LEU A 60 -6.09 10.27 -4.59
N GLN A 61 -5.10 10.86 -5.27
CA GLN A 61 -3.67 10.61 -5.01
C GLN A 61 -3.30 10.96 -3.57
N HIS A 62 -3.75 12.12 -3.07
CA HIS A 62 -3.43 12.55 -1.70
C HIS A 62 -4.12 11.68 -0.64
N ALA A 63 -5.41 11.36 -0.85
CA ALA A 63 -6.14 10.43 0.03
C ALA A 63 -5.46 9.05 0.07
N THR A 64 -4.99 8.57 -1.08
CA THR A 64 -4.25 7.30 -1.18
C THR A 64 -2.95 7.36 -0.40
N MET A 65 -2.12 8.39 -0.61
CA MET A 65 -0.85 8.53 0.10
C MET A 65 -1.06 8.61 1.62
N LEU A 66 -2.11 9.32 2.08
CA LEU A 66 -2.48 9.39 3.49
C LEU A 66 -2.79 8.00 4.04
N LEU A 67 -3.69 7.26 3.39
CA LEU A 67 -4.06 5.91 3.82
C LEU A 67 -2.88 4.93 3.77
N VAL A 68 -1.99 5.04 2.79
CA VAL A 68 -0.79 4.19 2.74
C VAL A 68 0.16 4.52 3.89
N THR A 69 0.38 5.80 4.22
CA THR A 69 1.19 6.16 5.40
C THR A 69 0.57 5.64 6.71
N LEU A 70 -0.77 5.64 6.81
CA LEU A 70 -1.48 4.98 7.91
C LEU A 70 -1.24 3.47 7.95
N GLY A 71 -1.33 2.78 6.81
CA GLY A 71 -1.03 1.36 6.70
C GLY A 71 0.40 1.01 7.10
N TYR A 72 1.38 1.82 6.69
CA TYR A 72 2.77 1.66 7.10
C TYR A 72 2.99 1.91 8.59
N HIS A 73 2.25 2.86 9.18
CA HIS A 73 2.28 3.11 10.62
C HIS A 73 1.75 1.91 11.41
N ILE A 74 0.64 1.33 10.96
CA ILE A 74 0.05 0.14 11.59
C ILE A 74 1.02 -1.04 11.50
N ALA A 75 1.52 -1.34 10.29
CA ALA A 75 2.45 -2.46 10.08
C ALA A 75 3.77 -2.29 10.84
N GLY A 76 4.32 -1.07 10.87
CA GLY A 76 5.52 -0.74 11.63
C GLY A 76 5.34 -0.93 13.14
N ALA A 77 4.18 -0.53 13.67
CA ALA A 77 3.81 -0.72 15.07
C ALA A 77 3.62 -2.21 15.41
N GLU A 78 2.97 -2.99 14.55
CA GLU A 78 2.83 -4.45 14.71
C GLU A 78 4.19 -5.15 14.75
N SER A 79 5.09 -4.81 13.82
CA SER A 79 6.43 -5.38 13.81
C SER A 79 7.25 -4.98 15.04
N LEU A 80 7.13 -3.74 15.52
CA LEU A 80 7.76 -3.33 16.78
C LEU A 80 7.21 -4.11 17.98
N ALA A 81 5.90 -4.29 18.08
CA ALA A 81 5.27 -5.10 19.12
C ALA A 81 5.80 -6.53 19.11
N TYR A 82 5.88 -7.14 17.93
CA TYR A 82 6.43 -8.48 17.78
C TYR A 82 7.90 -8.55 18.21
N ILE A 83 8.72 -7.60 17.76
CA ILE A 83 10.15 -7.52 18.12
C ILE A 83 10.31 -7.36 19.64
N ALA A 84 9.55 -6.46 20.26
CA ALA A 84 9.59 -6.21 21.69
C ALA A 84 9.20 -7.47 22.50
N GLY A 85 8.12 -8.15 22.11
CA GLY A 85 7.69 -9.40 22.73
C GLY A 85 8.73 -10.50 22.61
N GLN A 86 9.29 -10.72 21.41
CA GLN A 86 10.32 -11.73 21.18
C GLN A 86 11.62 -11.42 21.95
N ALA A 87 12.09 -10.17 21.93
CA ALA A 87 13.28 -9.78 22.68
C ALA A 87 13.09 -9.97 24.19
N CYS A 88 11.90 -9.63 24.72
CA CYS A 88 11.55 -9.83 26.12
C CYS A 88 11.59 -11.31 26.52
N GLN A 89 11.03 -12.19 25.68
CA GLN A 89 11.06 -13.64 25.89
C GLN A 89 12.49 -14.21 25.85
N MET A 90 13.33 -13.74 24.91
CA MET A 90 14.75 -14.12 24.85
C MET A 90 15.54 -13.70 26.10
N MET A 91 15.13 -12.62 26.77
CA MET A 91 15.70 -12.17 28.05
C MET A 91 15.17 -12.95 29.27
N GLY A 92 14.29 -13.94 29.07
CA GLY A 92 13.72 -14.76 30.15
C GLY A 92 12.74 -13.99 31.05
N LYS A 93 12.19 -12.88 30.58
CA LYS A 93 11.25 -12.07 31.36
C LYS A 93 9.82 -12.63 31.30
N PRO A 94 9.04 -12.52 32.38
CA PRO A 94 7.60 -12.78 32.37
C PRO A 94 6.86 -11.93 31.33
N GLN A 95 5.88 -12.51 30.63
CA GLN A 95 5.14 -11.86 29.54
C GLN A 95 4.41 -10.58 29.97
N ASP A 96 3.92 -10.53 31.21
CA ASP A 96 3.25 -9.39 31.83
C ASP A 96 4.17 -8.17 32.06
N SER A 97 5.49 -8.39 32.04
CA SER A 97 6.49 -7.34 32.15
C SER A 97 6.98 -6.80 30.79
N CYS A 98 6.52 -7.39 29.68
CA CYS A 98 6.95 -7.01 28.34
C CYS A 98 6.23 -5.74 27.87
N MET A 99 6.99 -4.79 27.32
CA MET A 99 6.43 -3.60 26.69
C MET A 99 6.15 -3.89 25.21
N ASP A 100 5.19 -4.77 24.93
CA ASP A 100 4.78 -5.19 23.58
C ASP A 100 3.36 -4.72 23.21
N THR A 101 2.75 -3.88 24.04
CA THR A 101 1.42 -3.33 23.81
C THR A 101 1.39 -2.47 22.54
N TYR A 102 0.47 -2.79 21.63
CA TYR A 102 0.38 -2.16 20.31
C TYR A 102 0.38 -0.62 20.34
N TRP A 103 -0.46 0.01 21.17
CA TRP A 103 -0.58 1.47 21.16
C TRP A 103 0.72 2.16 21.61
N VAL A 104 1.50 1.53 22.50
CA VAL A 104 2.81 2.03 22.92
C VAL A 104 3.79 1.93 21.75
N MET A 105 3.78 0.81 21.02
CA MET A 105 4.62 0.61 19.84
C MET A 105 4.24 1.55 18.69
N ALA A 106 2.95 1.86 18.52
CA ALA A 106 2.48 2.84 17.55
C ALA A 106 2.97 4.26 17.88
N VAL A 107 3.03 4.63 19.16
CA VAL A 107 3.62 5.91 19.59
C VAL A 107 5.13 5.93 19.35
N ILE A 108 5.85 4.85 19.65
CA ILE A 108 7.30 4.74 19.38
C ILE A 108 7.58 4.84 17.88
N PHE A 109 6.84 4.11 17.05
CA PHE A 109 6.95 4.20 15.60
C PHE A 109 6.66 5.62 15.11
N GLY A 110 5.63 6.28 15.67
CA GLY A 110 5.33 7.67 15.37
C GLY A 110 6.47 8.62 15.73
N ALA A 111 7.12 8.44 16.87
CA ALA A 111 8.30 9.22 17.24
C ALA A 111 9.46 9.01 16.26
N MET A 112 9.71 7.78 15.81
CA MET A 112 10.68 7.50 14.74
C MET A 112 10.32 8.24 13.45
N GLN A 113 9.05 8.23 13.05
CA GLN A 113 8.57 8.92 11.86
C GLN A 113 8.62 10.44 11.99
N MET A 114 8.39 11.01 13.18
CA MET A 114 8.53 12.45 13.41
C MET A 114 9.96 12.90 13.15
N LEU A 115 10.96 12.09 13.53
CA LEU A 115 12.38 12.37 13.28
C LEU A 115 12.73 12.23 11.80
N THR A 116 12.39 11.10 11.16
CA THR A 116 12.73 10.84 9.76
C THR A 116 11.97 11.74 8.78
N SER A 117 10.77 12.21 9.15
CA SER A 117 9.99 13.16 8.35
C SER A 117 10.62 14.55 8.26
N GLN A 118 11.63 14.86 9.07
CA GLN A 118 12.37 16.12 8.96
C GLN A 118 13.40 16.13 7.83
N LEU A 119 13.60 15.01 7.13
CA LEU A 119 14.43 14.95 5.93
C LEU A 119 13.94 15.98 4.89
N PRO A 120 14.85 16.72 4.23
CA PRO A 120 14.48 17.89 3.44
C PRO A 120 13.69 17.54 2.18
N ASN A 121 14.09 16.49 1.46
CA ASN A 121 13.42 16.03 0.23
C ASN A 121 13.77 14.57 -0.12
N LEU A 122 13.07 14.01 -1.12
CA LEU A 122 13.28 12.63 -1.60
C LEU A 122 14.65 12.39 -2.27
N GLU A 123 15.24 13.41 -2.89
CA GLU A 123 16.59 13.29 -3.48
C GLU A 123 17.66 13.06 -2.40
N ALA A 124 17.57 13.74 -1.27
CA ALA A 124 18.40 13.49 -0.09
C ALA A 124 18.13 12.12 0.56
N ALA A 125 17.06 11.45 0.15
CA ALA A 125 16.60 10.16 0.65
C ALA A 125 16.66 9.04 -0.41
N TRP A 126 17.42 9.17 -1.50
CA TRP A 126 17.53 8.09 -2.51
C TRP A 126 17.91 6.73 -1.90
N TRP A 127 18.73 6.75 -0.84
CA TRP A 127 19.14 5.58 -0.09
C TRP A 127 17.99 4.92 0.68
N THR A 128 16.94 5.66 1.05
CA THR A 128 15.75 5.09 1.71
C THR A 128 14.99 4.20 0.75
N SER A 129 14.90 4.56 -0.53
CA SER A 129 14.30 3.70 -1.57
C SER A 129 15.10 2.41 -1.78
N LEU A 130 16.44 2.48 -1.80
CA LEU A 130 17.30 1.31 -1.92
C LEU A 130 17.15 0.36 -0.72
N ILE A 131 17.21 0.91 0.50
CA ILE A 131 17.01 0.13 1.73
C ILE A 131 15.60 -0.46 1.77
N GLY A 132 14.57 0.32 1.44
CA GLY A 132 13.19 -0.15 1.39
C GLY A 132 13.02 -1.33 0.43
N ALA A 133 13.56 -1.21 -0.79
CA ALA A 133 13.53 -2.30 -1.77
C ALA A 133 14.26 -3.55 -1.26
N ALA A 134 15.48 -3.40 -0.73
CA ALA A 134 16.27 -4.53 -0.20
C ALA A 134 15.54 -5.24 0.95
N MET A 135 14.99 -4.48 1.91
CA MET A 135 14.21 -5.03 3.01
C MET A 135 12.92 -5.70 2.53
N SER A 136 12.24 -5.12 1.52
CA SER A 136 11.04 -5.69 0.90
C SER A 136 11.29 -7.07 0.29
N PHE A 137 12.37 -7.22 -0.48
CA PHE A 137 12.77 -8.53 -0.98
C PHE A 137 13.20 -9.47 0.15
N GLY A 138 13.88 -8.95 1.16
CA GLY A 138 14.32 -9.70 2.34
C GLY A 138 13.18 -10.35 3.11
N TYR A 139 12.21 -9.58 3.62
CA TYR A 139 11.10 -10.18 4.37
C TYR A 139 10.19 -11.03 3.48
N SER A 140 10.10 -10.73 2.18
CA SER A 140 9.35 -11.57 1.23
C SER A 140 10.02 -12.93 1.07
N ALA A 141 11.35 -12.97 0.98
CA ALA A 141 12.12 -14.21 0.95
C ALA A 141 11.96 -15.02 2.25
N VAL A 142 11.94 -14.34 3.41
CA VAL A 142 11.64 -14.98 4.70
C VAL A 142 10.24 -15.60 4.69
N ALA A 143 9.22 -14.85 4.27
CA ALA A 143 7.85 -15.35 4.19
C ALA A 143 7.71 -16.52 3.21
N ILE A 144 8.37 -16.45 2.05
CA ILE A 144 8.43 -17.54 1.06
C ILE A 144 9.10 -18.78 1.65
N ALA A 145 10.24 -18.63 2.33
CA ALA A 145 10.97 -19.74 2.92
C ALA A 145 10.16 -20.42 4.04
N LEU A 146 9.53 -19.64 4.93
CA LEU A 146 8.65 -20.15 5.98
C LEU A 146 7.39 -20.80 5.40
N GLY A 147 6.81 -20.22 4.35
CA GLY A 147 5.68 -20.80 3.63
C GLY A 147 6.04 -22.11 2.96
N ALA A 148 7.19 -22.18 2.28
CA ALA A 148 7.65 -23.40 1.61
C ALA A 148 7.96 -24.52 2.60
N SER A 149 8.63 -24.22 3.71
CA SER A 149 8.99 -25.24 4.71
C SER A 149 7.79 -25.85 5.42
N GLN A 150 6.65 -25.15 5.41
CA GLN A 150 5.43 -25.55 6.11
C GLN A 150 4.24 -25.79 5.17
N ALA A 151 4.47 -25.82 3.86
CA ALA A 151 3.43 -25.86 2.83
C ALA A 151 2.48 -27.08 2.94
N SER A 152 2.92 -28.18 3.55
CA SER A 152 2.10 -29.37 3.74
C SER A 152 1.18 -29.34 4.97
N GLN A 153 1.31 -28.32 5.84
CA GLN A 153 0.65 -28.36 7.16
C GLN A 153 -0.86 -28.14 7.10
N HIS A 154 -1.33 -27.14 6.36
CA HIS A 154 -2.74 -26.75 6.35
C HIS A 154 -3.38 -26.86 4.97
N GLN A 155 -2.60 -26.66 3.91
CA GLN A 155 -2.95 -26.81 2.49
C GLN A 155 -4.08 -25.93 1.95
N GLY A 156 -4.74 -25.11 2.78
CA GLY A 156 -5.78 -24.14 2.38
C GLY A 156 -7.01 -24.77 1.69
N SER A 157 -8.21 -24.31 1.99
CA SER A 157 -9.40 -24.88 1.37
C SER A 157 -9.63 -24.33 -0.05
N VAL A 158 -10.35 -25.08 -0.88
CA VAL A 158 -10.75 -24.62 -2.22
C VAL A 158 -11.64 -23.38 -2.14
N ALA A 159 -12.52 -23.33 -1.13
CA ALA A 159 -13.48 -22.26 -0.95
C ALA A 159 -12.94 -21.07 -0.15
N GLY A 160 -11.80 -21.22 0.55
CA GLY A 160 -11.30 -20.23 1.49
C GLY A 160 -12.12 -20.15 2.77
N HIS A 161 -11.89 -19.07 3.53
CA HIS A 161 -12.40 -18.82 4.87
C HIS A 161 -13.85 -19.31 5.06
N PRO A 162 -14.12 -20.16 6.07
CA PRO A 162 -15.47 -20.56 6.43
C PRO A 162 -16.16 -19.42 7.17
N GLY A 163 -17.45 -19.23 6.98
CA GLY A 163 -18.17 -18.15 7.64
C GLY A 163 -19.59 -18.00 7.13
N SER A 164 -20.34 -17.08 7.72
CA SER A 164 -21.66 -16.73 7.19
C SER A 164 -21.54 -16.17 5.76
N PRO A 165 -22.58 -16.27 4.91
CA PRO A 165 -22.52 -15.73 3.56
C PRO A 165 -22.14 -14.25 3.49
N SER A 166 -22.63 -13.43 4.44
CA SER A 166 -22.33 -12.00 4.52
C SER A 166 -20.89 -11.73 4.91
N GLU A 167 -20.38 -12.40 5.95
CA GLU A 167 -18.99 -12.28 6.40
C GLU A 167 -18.02 -12.65 5.28
N LYS A 168 -18.29 -13.78 4.60
CA LYS A 168 -17.50 -14.22 3.47
C LYS A 168 -17.52 -13.22 2.32
N ALA A 169 -18.68 -12.66 1.99
CA ALA A 169 -18.79 -11.66 0.94
C ALA A 169 -17.97 -10.40 1.27
N PHE A 170 -18.09 -9.88 2.50
CA PHE A 170 -17.37 -8.67 2.92
C PHE A 170 -15.86 -8.90 2.98
N GLY A 171 -15.42 -10.07 3.47
CA GLY A 171 -14.02 -10.47 3.46
C GLY A 171 -13.43 -10.58 2.04
N ILE A 172 -14.18 -11.16 1.10
CA ILE A 172 -13.79 -11.20 -0.33
C ILE A 172 -13.69 -9.78 -0.90
N PHE A 173 -14.67 -8.92 -0.64
CA PHE A 173 -14.67 -7.54 -1.13
C PHE A 173 -13.45 -6.77 -0.61
N ASN A 174 -13.16 -6.86 0.68
CA ASN A 174 -11.99 -6.24 1.27
C ASN A 174 -10.69 -6.81 0.67
N ALA A 175 -10.61 -8.12 0.45
CA ALA A 175 -9.45 -8.78 -0.16
C ALA A 175 -9.21 -8.34 -1.62
N LEU A 176 -10.28 -8.09 -2.39
CA LEU A 176 -10.16 -7.51 -3.74
C LEU A 176 -9.62 -6.08 -3.70
N GLY A 177 -10.06 -5.28 -2.72
CA GLY A 177 -9.47 -3.98 -2.44
C GLY A 177 -7.97 -4.09 -2.13
N ALA A 178 -7.59 -5.06 -1.29
CA ALA A 178 -6.19 -5.26 -0.91
C ALA A 178 -5.32 -5.68 -2.11
N LEU A 179 -5.85 -6.49 -3.03
CA LEU A 179 -5.19 -6.76 -4.32
C LEU A 179 -5.01 -5.51 -5.16
N GLY A 180 -6.01 -4.63 -5.21
CA GLY A 180 -5.88 -3.32 -5.88
C GLY A 180 -4.79 -2.45 -5.26
N ALA A 181 -4.70 -2.43 -3.92
CA ALA A 181 -3.67 -1.68 -3.21
C ALA A 181 -2.26 -2.17 -3.59
N SER A 182 -2.07 -3.50 -3.64
CA SER A 182 -0.81 -4.14 -4.02
C SER A 182 -0.32 -3.76 -5.42
N TYR A 183 -1.22 -3.37 -6.34
CA TYR A 183 -0.88 -2.96 -7.70
C TYR A 183 -1.03 -1.45 -7.95
N SER A 184 -1.13 -0.62 -6.91
CA SER A 184 -1.37 0.82 -7.00
C SER A 184 -0.13 1.67 -7.33
N CYS A 185 0.74 1.23 -8.24
CA CYS A 185 1.96 1.98 -8.60
C CYS A 185 1.72 3.14 -9.60
N ALA A 186 0.50 3.28 -10.14
CA ALA A 186 0.16 4.28 -11.17
C ALA A 186 0.38 5.71 -10.69
N ILE A 187 0.20 5.93 -9.38
CA ILE A 187 0.21 7.24 -8.74
C ILE A 187 1.56 7.97 -8.82
N VAL A 188 2.63 7.26 -9.20
CA VAL A 188 4.00 7.80 -9.35
C VAL A 188 4.63 7.47 -10.71
N LEU A 189 3.90 6.80 -11.63
CA LEU A 189 4.51 6.30 -12.86
C LEU A 189 5.02 7.43 -13.75
N ILE A 190 4.22 8.49 -13.91
CA ILE A 190 4.56 9.65 -14.74
C ILE A 190 5.77 10.40 -14.17
N GLU A 191 5.82 10.53 -12.85
CA GLU A 191 6.93 11.15 -12.12
C GLU A 191 8.22 10.32 -12.29
N ILE A 192 8.14 8.99 -12.28
CA ILE A 192 9.30 8.11 -12.55
C ILE A 192 9.72 8.23 -14.02
N GLU A 193 8.76 8.21 -14.95
CA GLU A 193 9.01 8.33 -16.39
C GLU A 193 9.70 9.66 -16.75
N ASP A 194 9.37 10.75 -16.05
CA ASP A 194 10.00 12.07 -16.24
C ASP A 194 11.50 12.08 -15.92
N THR A 195 11.96 11.16 -15.06
CA THR A 195 13.39 11.02 -14.71
C THR A 195 14.19 10.20 -15.73
N LEU A 196 13.52 9.54 -16.68
CA LEU A 196 14.19 8.68 -17.66
C LEU A 196 14.96 9.51 -18.70
N ARG A 197 16.20 9.11 -18.94
CA ARG A 197 17.03 9.71 -19.98
C ARG A 197 16.53 9.28 -21.35
N GLU A 198 16.56 10.22 -22.30
CA GLU A 198 16.38 9.95 -23.72
C GLU A 198 17.68 10.24 -24.48
N PRO A 199 18.00 9.50 -25.57
CA PRO A 199 17.24 8.41 -26.21
C PRO A 199 17.42 7.02 -25.55
N PRO A 200 16.48 6.05 -25.77
CA PRO A 200 15.24 6.14 -26.56
C PRO A 200 14.15 6.94 -25.84
N LYS A 201 12.97 7.12 -26.45
CA LYS A 201 11.82 7.79 -25.82
C LYS A 201 11.52 7.21 -24.44
N ALA A 202 11.18 8.07 -23.48
CA ALA A 202 10.91 7.70 -22.09
C ALA A 202 9.86 6.58 -22.02
N SER A 203 8.79 6.64 -22.82
CA SER A 203 7.74 5.61 -22.87
C SER A 203 8.23 4.22 -23.28
N VAL A 204 9.26 4.12 -24.12
CA VAL A 204 9.87 2.84 -24.50
C VAL A 204 10.65 2.25 -23.32
N SER A 205 11.46 3.07 -22.66
CA SER A 205 12.21 2.67 -21.47
C SER A 205 11.27 2.34 -20.31
N MET A 206 10.22 3.16 -20.11
CA MET A 206 9.23 2.99 -19.07
C MET A 206 8.43 1.71 -19.26
N LYS A 207 7.98 1.37 -20.48
CA LYS A 207 7.29 0.10 -20.74
C LYS A 207 8.15 -1.12 -20.44
N LYS A 208 9.46 -1.07 -20.72
CA LYS A 208 10.39 -2.14 -20.32
C LYS A 208 10.51 -2.24 -18.80
N ALA A 209 10.62 -1.10 -18.12
CA ALA A 209 10.68 -1.03 -16.66
C ALA A 209 9.38 -1.55 -16.02
N VAL A 210 8.21 -1.16 -16.52
CA VAL A 210 6.88 -1.66 -16.12
C VAL A 210 6.81 -3.17 -16.30
N ASN A 211 7.18 -3.68 -17.48
CA ASN A 211 7.14 -5.12 -17.75
C ASN A 211 7.97 -5.90 -16.75
N LEU A 212 9.22 -5.49 -16.52
CA LEU A 212 10.10 -6.16 -15.60
C LEU A 212 9.60 -6.03 -14.15
N GLY A 213 9.32 -4.80 -13.69
CA GLY A 213 8.93 -4.50 -12.32
C GLY A 213 7.64 -5.20 -11.93
N ILE A 214 6.58 -5.06 -12.72
CA ILE A 214 5.26 -5.65 -12.42
C ILE A 214 5.30 -7.18 -12.54
N SER A 215 6.12 -7.75 -13.44
CA SER A 215 6.32 -9.21 -13.51
C SER A 215 7.03 -9.75 -12.27
N ILE A 216 8.10 -9.08 -11.80
CA ILE A 216 8.78 -9.45 -10.56
C ILE A 216 7.80 -9.36 -9.38
N THR A 217 7.03 -8.28 -9.28
CA THR A 217 5.99 -8.12 -8.27
C THR A 217 4.98 -9.26 -8.31
N PHE A 218 4.49 -9.65 -9.48
CA PHE A 218 3.56 -10.77 -9.63
C PHE A 218 4.15 -12.09 -9.16
N VAL A 219 5.40 -12.39 -9.51
CA VAL A 219 6.08 -13.63 -9.07
C VAL A 219 6.21 -13.64 -7.54
N VAL A 220 6.68 -12.55 -6.94
CA VAL A 220 6.86 -12.46 -5.48
C VAL A 220 5.52 -12.54 -4.76
N TYR A 221 4.50 -11.78 -5.19
CA TYR A 221 3.17 -11.81 -4.58
C TYR A 221 2.51 -13.17 -4.72
N SER A 222 2.65 -13.82 -5.87
CA SER A 222 2.14 -15.17 -6.07
C SER A 222 2.86 -16.17 -5.17
N ALA A 223 4.19 -16.11 -5.07
CA ALA A 223 4.97 -16.99 -4.20
C ALA A 223 4.59 -16.83 -2.73
N VAL A 224 4.56 -15.60 -2.21
CA VAL A 224 4.15 -15.30 -0.82
C VAL A 224 2.71 -15.75 -0.58
N SER A 225 1.79 -15.44 -1.50
CA SER A 225 0.36 -15.75 -1.33
C SER A 225 0.08 -17.24 -1.38
N VAL A 226 0.65 -17.96 -2.35
CA VAL A 226 0.44 -19.40 -2.56
C VAL A 226 1.08 -20.18 -1.42
N LEU A 227 2.39 -19.99 -1.18
CA LEU A 227 3.10 -20.74 -0.14
C LEU A 227 2.60 -20.37 1.26
N GLY A 228 2.26 -19.11 1.47
CA GLY A 228 1.61 -18.65 2.70
C GLY A 228 0.28 -19.34 2.95
N TYR A 229 -0.57 -19.44 1.93
CA TYR A 229 -1.88 -20.08 2.03
C TYR A 229 -1.76 -21.61 2.20
N MET A 230 -0.79 -22.25 1.54
CA MET A 230 -0.47 -23.66 1.80
C MET A 230 -0.04 -23.89 3.25
N ALA A 231 0.80 -22.99 3.78
CA ALA A 231 1.37 -23.16 5.11
C ALA A 231 0.41 -22.83 6.25
N LEU A 232 -0.46 -21.84 6.08
CA LEU A 232 -1.29 -21.28 7.17
C LEU A 232 -2.80 -21.51 6.96
N GLY A 233 -3.22 -21.95 5.77
CA GLY A 233 -4.60 -22.30 5.47
C GLY A 233 -5.56 -21.11 5.45
N ASP A 234 -6.81 -21.37 5.83
CA ASP A 234 -7.93 -20.40 5.72
C ASP A 234 -7.84 -19.24 6.72
N SER A 235 -6.99 -19.38 7.74
CA SER A 235 -6.85 -18.45 8.85
C SER A 235 -5.53 -17.66 8.79
N VAL A 236 -4.99 -17.45 7.58
CA VAL A 236 -3.79 -16.61 7.39
C VAL A 236 -4.05 -15.20 7.94
N PRO A 237 -3.23 -14.70 8.89
CA PRO A 237 -3.39 -13.37 9.44
C PRO A 237 -3.02 -12.29 8.41
N GLY A 238 -3.53 -11.07 8.61
CA GLY A 238 -3.25 -9.93 7.73
C GLY A 238 -1.76 -9.64 7.55
N ASN A 239 -1.00 -9.74 8.64
CA ASN A 239 0.45 -9.78 8.61
C ASN A 239 0.93 -11.24 8.68
N ILE A 240 1.31 -11.78 7.52
CA ILE A 240 1.63 -13.20 7.36
C ILE A 240 2.76 -13.68 8.29
N LEU A 241 3.72 -12.82 8.63
CA LEU A 241 4.84 -13.19 9.49
C LEU A 241 4.40 -13.54 10.92
N LEU A 242 3.27 -13.00 11.36
CA LEU A 242 2.68 -13.31 12.67
C LEU A 242 2.01 -14.68 12.72
N GLY A 243 1.75 -15.30 11.55
CA GLY A 243 1.12 -16.63 11.45
C GLY A 243 2.07 -17.79 11.76
N PHE A 244 3.38 -17.58 11.62
CA PHE A 244 4.39 -18.64 11.74
C PHE A 244 4.87 -18.87 13.19
N ARG A 245 3.92 -19.02 14.14
CA ARG A 245 4.21 -19.14 15.58
C ARG A 245 5.05 -20.36 15.98
N GLY A 246 5.06 -21.42 15.16
CA GLY A 246 5.88 -22.63 15.37
C GLY A 246 7.29 -22.59 14.75
N SER A 247 7.65 -21.49 14.09
CA SER A 247 8.95 -21.33 13.43
C SER A 247 10.03 -20.83 14.39
N PRO A 248 11.32 -21.03 14.10
CA PRO A 248 12.40 -20.52 14.95
C PRO A 248 12.27 -19.00 15.15
N GLY A 249 12.20 -18.54 16.40
CA GLY A 249 11.89 -17.14 16.74
C GLY A 249 12.83 -16.11 16.12
N TRP A 250 14.09 -16.46 15.87
CA TRP A 250 15.04 -15.57 15.20
C TRP A 250 14.67 -15.29 13.73
N VAL A 251 14.04 -16.23 13.02
CA VAL A 251 13.65 -16.08 11.61
C VAL A 251 12.48 -15.10 11.50
N THR A 252 11.47 -15.27 12.35
CA THR A 252 10.31 -14.37 12.41
C THR A 252 10.67 -13.00 12.96
N LEU A 253 11.62 -12.92 13.90
CA LEU A 253 12.24 -11.68 14.35
C LEU A 253 12.96 -10.95 13.21
N LEU A 254 13.78 -11.67 12.42
CA LEU A 254 14.49 -11.11 11.26
C LEU A 254 13.51 -10.55 10.23
N GLY A 255 12.45 -11.31 9.90
CA GLY A 255 11.40 -10.86 9.00
C GLY A 255 10.72 -9.58 9.47
N ASN A 256 10.33 -9.52 10.76
CA ASN A 256 9.71 -8.32 11.33
C ASN A 256 10.66 -7.13 11.42
N LEU A 257 11.96 -7.35 11.68
CA LEU A 257 12.96 -6.30 11.65
C LEU A 257 13.10 -5.71 10.23
N MET A 258 13.13 -6.55 9.20
CA MET A 258 13.13 -6.10 7.80
C MET A 258 11.85 -5.34 7.46
N VAL A 259 10.67 -5.81 7.89
CA VAL A 259 9.40 -5.07 7.72
C VAL A 259 9.50 -3.71 8.39
N LEU A 260 9.95 -3.63 9.65
CA LEU A 260 10.10 -2.37 10.38
C LEU A 260 10.98 -1.37 9.62
N ILE A 261 12.17 -1.81 9.17
CA ILE A 261 13.08 -0.94 8.40
C ILE A 261 12.43 -0.49 7.09
N HIS A 262 11.71 -1.38 6.39
CA HIS A 262 10.96 -1.01 5.18
C HIS A 262 9.85 0.00 5.50
N MET A 263 9.06 -0.19 6.56
CA MET A 263 7.97 0.74 6.90
C MET A 263 8.52 2.13 7.23
N VAL A 264 9.70 2.22 7.88
CA VAL A 264 10.39 3.50 8.11
C VAL A 264 10.73 4.20 6.81
N SER A 265 11.33 3.48 5.84
CA SER A 265 11.75 4.08 4.57
C SER A 265 10.60 4.36 3.60
N ALA A 266 9.64 3.45 3.46
CA ALA A 266 8.51 3.57 2.55
C ALA A 266 7.54 4.70 2.97
N TYR A 267 7.38 4.91 4.28
CA TYR A 267 6.62 6.06 4.80
C TYR A 267 7.17 7.37 4.24
N GLN A 268 8.50 7.53 4.19
CA GLN A 268 9.12 8.74 3.68
C GLN A 268 8.89 8.93 2.18
N VAL A 269 8.91 7.84 1.39
CA VAL A 269 8.65 7.91 -0.06
C VAL A 269 7.27 8.51 -0.37
N LEU A 270 6.25 8.21 0.44
CA LEU A 270 4.88 8.67 0.21
C LEU A 270 4.46 9.91 1.03
N ALA A 271 5.09 10.15 2.18
CA ALA A 271 4.80 11.33 3.00
C ALA A 271 5.42 12.61 2.42
N GLN A 272 6.61 12.54 1.79
CA GLN A 272 7.29 13.72 1.27
C GLN A 272 6.50 14.47 0.16
N PRO A 273 5.86 13.80 -0.82
CA PRO A 273 4.97 14.47 -1.77
C PRO A 273 3.75 15.13 -1.12
N LEU A 274 3.21 14.53 -0.05
CA LEU A 274 2.14 15.14 0.74
C LEU A 274 2.63 16.38 1.48
N PHE A 275 3.82 16.33 2.07
CA PHE A 275 4.43 17.49 2.74
C PHE A 275 4.65 18.65 1.79
N ALA A 276 5.19 18.40 0.60
CA ALA A 276 5.35 19.41 -0.43
C ALA A 276 3.99 20.04 -0.82
N SER A 277 2.95 19.22 -0.93
CA SER A 277 1.61 19.70 -1.30
C SER A 277 0.93 20.49 -0.18
N ILE A 278 1.10 20.08 1.09
CA ILE A 278 0.63 20.82 2.25
C ILE A 278 1.34 22.18 2.35
N GLU A 279 2.65 22.20 2.13
CA GLU A 279 3.44 23.42 2.13
C GLU A 279 2.99 24.41 1.04
N ASP A 280 2.78 23.92 -0.18
CA ASP A 280 2.21 24.72 -1.28
C ASP A 280 0.86 25.33 -0.91
N ILE A 281 -0.01 24.58 -0.23
CA ILE A 281 -1.33 25.06 0.22
C ILE A 281 -1.17 26.12 1.31
N LEU A 282 -0.33 25.85 2.33
CA LEU A 282 -0.10 26.78 3.43
C LEU A 282 0.48 28.11 2.96
N LEU A 283 1.45 28.10 2.03
CA LEU A 283 2.06 29.31 1.49
C LEU A 283 1.09 30.11 0.61
N ARG A 284 0.14 29.44 -0.07
CA ARG A 284 -0.92 30.12 -0.83
C ARG A 284 -1.99 30.74 0.07
N CYS A 285 -2.41 30.03 1.11
CA CYS A 285 -3.44 30.50 2.04
C CYS A 285 -2.92 31.58 3.00
N CYS A 286 -1.66 31.46 3.44
CA CYS A 286 -1.03 32.34 4.41
C CYS A 286 0.37 32.76 3.92
N PRO A 287 0.48 33.69 2.95
CA PRO A 287 1.77 34.13 2.42
C PRO A 287 2.74 34.68 3.48
N SER A 288 2.21 35.18 4.61
CA SER A 288 3.01 35.65 5.75
C SER A 288 3.87 34.55 6.38
N LEU A 289 3.53 33.26 6.20
CA LEU A 289 4.35 32.14 6.66
C LEU A 289 5.69 32.06 5.93
N ALA A 290 5.80 32.62 4.72
CA ALA A 290 7.07 32.72 3.99
C ALA A 290 8.09 33.60 4.73
N ASN A 291 7.64 34.52 5.60
CA ASN A 291 8.49 35.40 6.40
C ASN A 291 8.86 34.79 7.77
N VAL A 292 8.27 33.64 8.14
CA VAL A 292 8.64 32.86 9.32
C VAL A 292 9.85 31.99 8.95
N ARG A 293 10.65 31.58 9.95
CA ARG A 293 11.74 30.61 9.73
C ARG A 293 11.16 29.35 9.07
N GLU A 294 11.42 29.18 7.77
CA GLU A 294 10.87 28.13 6.88
C GLU A 294 10.97 26.71 7.49
N TRP A 295 12.10 26.41 8.14
CA TRP A 295 12.32 25.13 8.82
C TRP A 295 11.37 24.88 10.00
N LEU A 296 10.92 25.92 10.71
CA LEU A 296 10.00 25.79 11.83
C LEU A 296 8.58 25.47 11.35
N VAL A 297 8.14 26.13 10.27
CA VAL A 297 6.84 25.85 9.65
C VAL A 297 6.81 24.41 9.15
N ARG A 298 7.88 23.97 8.48
CA ARG A 298 8.08 22.59 8.05
C ARG A 298 8.03 21.60 9.21
N ALA A 299 8.78 21.87 10.28
CA ALA A 299 8.78 21.00 11.44
C ALA A 299 7.39 20.84 12.06
N VAL A 300 6.63 21.93 12.20
CA VAL A 300 5.30 21.91 12.82
C VAL A 300 4.30 21.10 12.01
N TYR A 301 4.12 21.38 10.71
CA TYR A 301 3.09 20.68 9.93
C TYR A 301 3.42 19.19 9.73
N ARG A 302 4.71 18.84 9.60
CA ARG A 302 5.16 17.45 9.45
C ARG A 302 4.97 16.66 10.74
N CYS A 303 5.30 17.25 11.89
CA CYS A 303 5.04 16.64 13.20
C CYS A 303 3.54 16.48 13.45
N LEU A 304 2.71 17.48 13.12
CA LEU A 304 1.26 17.40 13.24
C LEU A 304 0.69 16.29 12.35
N TYR A 305 1.15 16.19 11.11
CA TYR A 305 0.75 15.13 10.19
C TYR A 305 1.05 13.74 10.78
N VAL A 306 2.29 13.50 11.22
CA VAL A 306 2.68 12.20 11.80
C VAL A 306 1.90 11.91 13.08
N ALA A 307 1.64 12.92 13.92
CA ALA A 307 0.83 12.76 15.12
C ALA A 307 -0.61 12.34 14.80
N VAL A 308 -1.24 12.97 13.78
CA VAL A 308 -2.59 12.60 13.32
C VAL A 308 -2.60 11.16 12.80
N ILE A 309 -1.63 10.78 11.96
CA ILE A 309 -1.50 9.40 11.46
C ILE A 309 -1.31 8.42 12.61
N GLY A 310 -0.49 8.75 13.61
CA GLY A 310 -0.28 7.91 14.79
C GLY A 310 -1.53 7.72 15.63
N VAL A 311 -2.33 8.77 15.84
CA VAL A 311 -3.62 8.66 16.54
C VAL A 311 -4.58 7.78 15.74
N LEU A 312 -4.65 7.95 14.42
CA LEU A 312 -5.49 7.11 13.55
C LEU A 312 -5.03 5.65 13.58
N ALA A 313 -3.72 5.38 13.61
CA ALA A 313 -3.19 4.02 13.70
C ALA A 313 -3.58 3.33 15.01
N VAL A 314 -3.58 4.06 16.13
CA VAL A 314 -4.06 3.53 17.43
C VAL A 314 -5.57 3.34 17.44
N ALA A 315 -6.32 4.25 16.81
CA ALA A 315 -7.78 4.18 16.78
C ALA A 315 -8.32 3.12 15.80
N LEU A 316 -7.58 2.81 14.74
CA LEU A 316 -7.97 1.91 13.65
C LEU A 316 -6.85 0.91 13.30
N PRO A 317 -6.47 -0.01 14.22
CA PRO A 317 -5.37 -0.96 14.01
C PRO A 317 -5.76 -2.14 13.10
N PHE A 318 -6.56 -1.90 12.06
CA PHE A 318 -7.12 -2.92 11.18
C PHE A 318 -6.33 -2.99 9.88
N PHE A 319 -5.12 -3.54 9.93
CA PHE A 319 -4.19 -3.54 8.79
C PHE A 319 -4.86 -4.02 7.48
N SER A 320 -5.51 -5.19 7.50
CA SER A 320 -6.16 -5.74 6.31
C SER A 320 -7.30 -4.88 5.76
N SER A 321 -8.07 -4.22 6.63
CA SER A 321 -9.21 -3.39 6.23
C SER A 321 -8.74 -2.03 5.69
N ILE A 322 -7.70 -1.45 6.28
CA ILE A 322 -7.05 -0.24 5.76
C ILE A 322 -6.41 -0.50 4.39
N VAL A 323 -5.70 -1.62 4.23
CA VAL A 323 -5.14 -2.01 2.92
C VAL A 323 -6.23 -2.25 1.88
N GLY A 324 -7.34 -2.88 2.26
CA GLY A 324 -8.52 -3.00 1.41
C GLY A 324 -9.08 -1.65 0.97
N LEU A 325 -9.23 -0.71 1.91
CA LEU A 325 -9.72 0.63 1.65
C LEU A 325 -8.81 1.43 0.71
N ILE A 326 -7.47 1.33 0.88
CA ILE A 326 -6.48 1.96 0.00
C ILE A 326 -6.80 1.61 -1.44
N GLY A 327 -6.83 0.32 -1.77
CA GLY A 327 -7.05 -0.11 -3.16
C GLY A 327 -8.46 0.13 -3.66
N ALA A 328 -9.46 0.08 -2.77
CA ALA A 328 -10.85 0.37 -3.12
C ALA A 328 -11.03 1.80 -3.65
N ILE A 329 -10.36 2.79 -3.05
CA ILE A 329 -10.47 4.19 -3.47
C ILE A 329 -9.41 4.60 -4.51
N SER A 330 -8.27 3.91 -4.58
CA SER A 330 -7.15 4.32 -5.41
C SER A 330 -7.10 3.56 -6.74
N TYR A 331 -7.18 2.24 -6.72
CA TYR A 331 -6.75 1.40 -7.83
C TYR A 331 -7.59 1.64 -9.08
N TRP A 332 -8.91 1.55 -8.97
CA TRP A 332 -9.79 1.79 -10.12
C TRP A 332 -9.61 3.19 -10.71
N PRO A 333 -9.76 4.31 -9.97
CA PRO A 333 -9.65 5.61 -10.59
C PRO A 333 -8.24 5.88 -11.11
N THR A 334 -7.19 5.67 -10.29
CA THR A 334 -5.84 6.12 -10.63
C THR A 334 -5.07 5.16 -11.53
N ALA A 335 -5.30 3.85 -11.40
CA ALA A 335 -4.56 2.84 -12.15
C ALA A 335 -5.34 2.27 -13.35
N VAL A 336 -6.65 2.47 -13.44
CA VAL A 336 -7.49 1.93 -14.52
C VAL A 336 -8.22 3.03 -15.29
N LEU A 337 -9.09 3.79 -14.64
CA LEU A 337 -9.98 4.78 -15.25
C LEU A 337 -9.20 5.90 -15.94
N PHE A 338 -8.37 6.64 -15.19
CA PHE A 338 -7.64 7.78 -15.74
C PHE A 338 -6.68 7.39 -16.87
N PRO A 339 -5.85 6.33 -16.76
CA PRO A 339 -5.03 5.87 -17.87
C PRO A 339 -5.85 5.55 -19.13
N MET A 340 -6.98 4.84 -18.99
CA MET A 340 -7.83 4.50 -20.13
C MET A 340 -8.52 5.73 -20.75
N LEU A 341 -8.98 6.68 -19.94
CA LEU A 341 -9.60 7.92 -20.43
C LEU A 341 -8.57 8.78 -21.18
N MET A 342 -7.37 8.94 -20.64
CA MET A 342 -6.28 9.68 -21.29
C MET A 342 -5.86 9.01 -22.60
N TYR A 343 -5.66 7.69 -22.58
CA TYR A 343 -5.27 6.94 -23.76
C TYR A 343 -6.33 7.02 -24.85
N ARG A 344 -7.62 6.93 -24.47
CA ARG A 344 -8.73 7.10 -25.42
C ARG A 344 -8.73 8.49 -26.05
N ALA A 345 -8.53 9.54 -25.25
CA ALA A 345 -8.51 10.92 -25.75
C ALA A 345 -7.38 11.13 -26.76
N MET A 346 -6.20 10.53 -26.51
CA MET A 346 -5.00 10.70 -27.33
C MET A 346 -4.95 9.80 -28.58
N HIS A 347 -5.33 8.52 -28.44
CA HIS A 347 -5.13 7.51 -29.49
C HIS A 347 -6.41 7.07 -30.20
N GLN A 348 -7.59 7.41 -29.68
CA GLN A 348 -8.90 7.11 -30.29
C GLN A 348 -9.03 5.61 -30.72
N PRO A 349 -8.79 4.64 -29.81
CA PRO A 349 -8.89 3.22 -30.13
C PRO A 349 -10.32 2.84 -30.54
N ARG A 350 -10.46 1.79 -31.36
CA ARG A 350 -11.75 1.33 -31.91
C ARG A 350 -11.90 -0.19 -31.78
N GLY A 351 -13.12 -0.68 -32.02
CA GLY A 351 -13.43 -2.12 -32.07
C GLY A 351 -13.20 -2.81 -30.73
N ALA A 352 -12.56 -3.98 -30.78
CA ALA A 352 -12.35 -4.85 -29.63
C ALA A 352 -11.55 -4.18 -28.50
N VAL A 353 -10.55 -3.34 -28.82
CA VAL A 353 -9.75 -2.64 -27.81
C VAL A 353 -10.60 -1.66 -27.01
N LEU A 354 -11.44 -0.88 -27.69
CA LEU A 354 -12.34 0.07 -27.03
C LEU A 354 -13.39 -0.65 -26.17
N TRP A 355 -13.95 -1.76 -26.68
CA TRP A 355 -14.88 -2.58 -25.90
C TRP A 355 -14.21 -3.16 -24.65
N LEU A 356 -12.99 -3.69 -24.79
CA LEU A 356 -12.24 -4.25 -23.66
C LEU A 356 -11.92 -3.17 -22.62
N MET A 357 -11.56 -1.95 -23.04
CA MET A 357 -11.36 -0.82 -22.12
C MET A 357 -12.63 -0.52 -21.33
N HIS A 358 -13.80 -0.47 -21.99
CA HIS A 358 -15.08 -0.25 -21.31
C HIS A 358 -15.45 -1.40 -20.35
N ALA A 359 -15.25 -2.64 -20.77
CA ALA A 359 -15.51 -3.82 -19.95
C ALA A 359 -14.61 -3.85 -18.71
N THR A 360 -13.30 -3.64 -18.87
CA THR A 360 -12.35 -3.57 -17.76
C THR A 360 -12.67 -2.42 -16.81
N ASN A 361 -12.98 -1.23 -17.33
CA ASN A 361 -13.31 -0.09 -16.51
C ASN A 361 -14.61 -0.31 -15.71
N GLY A 362 -15.63 -0.92 -16.33
CA GLY A 362 -16.88 -1.28 -15.65
C GLY A 362 -16.68 -2.35 -14.58
N LEU A 363 -15.92 -3.40 -14.89
CA LEU A 363 -15.59 -4.48 -13.95
C LEU A 363 -14.80 -3.95 -12.75
N MET A 364 -13.71 -3.20 -12.99
CA MET A 364 -12.88 -2.65 -11.91
C MET A 364 -13.62 -1.58 -11.10
N GLY A 365 -14.51 -0.80 -11.73
CA GLY A 365 -15.38 0.13 -11.02
C GLY A 365 -16.35 -0.59 -10.07
N ALA A 366 -16.96 -1.69 -10.52
CA ALA A 366 -17.80 -2.53 -9.66
C ALA A 366 -16.99 -3.16 -8.51
N VAL A 367 -15.79 -3.68 -8.80
CA VAL A 367 -14.88 -4.23 -7.78
C VAL A 367 -14.51 -3.16 -6.75
N ALA A 368 -14.19 -1.94 -7.18
CA ALA A 368 -13.88 -0.82 -6.28
C ALA A 368 -15.05 -0.48 -5.36
N LEU A 369 -16.27 -0.35 -5.90
CA LEU A 369 -17.47 -0.08 -5.10
C LEU A 369 -17.74 -1.17 -4.05
N MET A 370 -17.63 -2.45 -4.45
CA MET A 370 -17.77 -3.56 -3.53
C MET A 370 -16.66 -3.54 -2.46
N ALA A 371 -15.42 -3.29 -2.85
CA ALA A 371 -14.29 -3.21 -1.94
C ALA A 371 -14.42 -2.08 -0.91
N VAL A 372 -14.99 -0.93 -1.27
CA VAL A 372 -15.32 0.13 -0.31
C VAL A 372 -16.30 -0.38 0.75
N VAL A 373 -17.36 -1.07 0.33
CA VAL A 373 -18.34 -1.66 1.26
C VAL A 373 -17.67 -2.67 2.18
N GLY A 374 -16.88 -3.60 1.63
CA GLY A 374 -16.16 -4.60 2.42
C GLY A 374 -15.20 -4.00 3.45
N ALA A 375 -14.41 -3.01 3.04
CA ALA A 375 -13.44 -2.35 3.92
C ALA A 375 -14.13 -1.55 5.03
N VAL A 376 -15.16 -0.76 4.69
CA VAL A 376 -15.90 0.05 5.68
C VAL A 376 -16.63 -0.83 6.69
N LEU A 377 -17.30 -1.89 6.25
CA LEU A 377 -17.98 -2.81 7.15
C LEU A 377 -16.99 -3.55 8.05
N SER A 378 -15.86 -4.02 7.50
CA SER A 378 -14.81 -4.66 8.29
C SER A 378 -14.22 -3.72 9.35
N ILE A 379 -14.03 -2.43 9.03
CA ILE A 379 -13.61 -1.42 10.01
C ILE A 379 -14.69 -1.17 11.06
N ALA A 380 -15.96 -1.04 10.65
CA ALA A 380 -17.06 -0.78 11.56
C ALA A 380 -17.27 -1.92 12.56
N GLU A 381 -17.21 -3.17 12.08
CA GLU A 381 -17.28 -4.38 12.91
C GLU A 381 -16.08 -4.47 13.86
N GLY A 382 -14.86 -4.25 13.38
CA GLY A 382 -13.66 -4.26 14.23
C GLY A 382 -13.63 -3.14 15.27
N ALA A 383 -14.20 -1.98 14.94
CA ALA A 383 -14.28 -0.83 15.85
C ALA A 383 -15.38 -1.01 16.92
N ALA A 384 -16.37 -1.89 16.69
CA ALA A 384 -17.45 -2.14 17.63
C ALA A 384 -16.90 -2.76 18.93
N GLY A 385 -16.83 -1.95 19.98
CA GLY A 385 -16.35 -2.38 21.30
C GLY A 385 -14.84 -2.16 21.54
N MET A 386 -14.11 -1.60 20.57
CA MET A 386 -12.71 -1.24 20.76
C MET A 386 -12.57 -0.06 21.72
N LYS A 387 -11.60 -0.15 22.64
CA LYS A 387 -11.19 0.96 23.51
C LYS A 387 -9.75 1.37 23.15
N PRO A 388 -9.57 2.40 22.29
CA PRO A 388 -8.25 2.90 21.93
C PRO A 388 -7.44 3.28 23.18
N PHE A 389 -6.11 3.13 23.11
CA PHE A 389 -5.17 3.48 24.18
C PHE A 389 -5.30 2.66 25.49
N GLN A 390 -5.98 1.51 25.45
CA GLN A 390 -5.96 0.55 26.55
C GLN A 390 -5.07 -0.64 26.20
N GLY A 391 -4.38 -1.20 27.20
CA GLY A 391 -3.61 -2.43 27.03
C GLY A 391 -4.54 -3.54 26.52
N SER A 392 -4.23 -4.10 25.36
CA SER A 392 -5.06 -5.14 24.75
C SER A 392 -5.04 -6.39 25.63
N GLY A 393 -6.09 -6.59 26.42
CA GLY A 393 -6.50 -7.94 26.75
C GLY A 393 -6.94 -8.60 25.44
N ASN A 394 -6.08 -9.49 24.91
CA ASN A 394 -6.34 -10.44 23.82
C ASN A 394 -7.47 -10.06 22.83
N VAL A 395 -7.12 -9.32 21.77
CA VAL A 395 -8.00 -9.11 20.59
C VAL A 395 -7.56 -9.98 19.41
N HIS A 396 -6.97 -11.15 19.71
CA HIS A 396 -6.74 -12.21 18.71
C HIS A 396 -7.59 -13.41 19.09
N GLY A 397 -8.87 -13.34 18.73
CA GLY A 397 -9.76 -14.49 18.57
C GLY A 397 -9.78 -14.90 17.11
#